data_AF-A0A1W9LT90-F1
#
_entry.id   AF-A0A1W9LT90-F1
#
_cell.length_a   1.000
_cell.length_b   1.000
_cell.length_c   1.000
_cell.angle_alpha   90.00
_cell.angle_beta   90.00
_cell.angle_gamma   90.00
#
_symmetry.space_group_name_H-M   'P 1'
#
loop_
_entity.id
_entity.type
_entity.pdbx_description
1 polymer ?
#
loop_
_entity_poly.entity_id
_entity_poly.type
_entity_poly.pdbx_seq_one_letter_code
_entity_poly.pdbx_strand_id
1 'polypeptide(L)'
;TLFPLILLYSHSLVWLVPAFIVRGLKEFGEPTRKSLIMDLAPADCRTAVFGLYYLIRDVFVSLAAILGAFLWQISPVLNLWTAFAFGLVATLSFARWGSGVRSVF
;
A
#
# COMPACT_ATOMS: atom_id res chain seq x y z
N THR A 1 2.49 -1.16 6.24
CA THR A 1 3.23 -2.42 6.45
C THR A 1 2.85 -3.09 7.75
N LEU A 2 2.87 -2.39 8.89
CA LEU A 2 2.68 -3.00 10.22
C LEU A 2 1.26 -3.51 10.52
N PHE A 3 0.23 -2.94 9.89
CA PHE A 3 -1.18 -3.24 10.20
C PHE A 3 -1.55 -4.74 10.18
N PRO A 4 -1.25 -5.55 9.14
CA PRO A 4 -1.61 -6.96 9.10
C PRO A 4 -0.99 -7.76 10.25
N LEU A 5 0.22 -7.39 10.68
CA LEU A 5 0.92 -8.05 11.78
C LEU A 5 0.29 -7.71 13.12
N ILE A 6 -0.06 -6.45 13.35
CA ILE A 6 -0.78 -6.04 14.58
C ILE A 6 -2.14 -6.74 14.63
N LEU A 7 -2.87 -6.75 13.51
CA LEU A 7 -4.18 -7.41 13.41
C LEU A 7 -4.13 -8.91 13.71
N LEU A 8 -3.05 -9.60 13.30
CA LEU A 8 -2.85 -11.03 13.53
C LEU A 8 -2.76 -11.38 15.02
N TYR A 9 -2.17 -10.50 15.84
CA TYR A 9 -2.05 -10.68 17.29
C TYR A 9 -3.20 -10.05 18.09
N SER A 10 -4.14 -9.36 17.43
CA SER A 10 -5.31 -8.76 18.07
C SER A 10 -6.38 -9.81 18.39
N HIS A 11 -6.24 -10.51 19.51
CA HIS A 11 -7.21 -11.52 19.97
C HIS A 11 -8.41 -10.95 20.73
N SER A 12 -8.48 -9.64 20.98
CA SER A 12 -9.60 -8.99 21.66
C SER A 12 -9.96 -7.65 21.03
N LEU A 13 -11.18 -7.16 21.28
CA LEU A 13 -11.68 -5.88 20.78
C LEU A 13 -10.81 -4.70 21.23
N VAL A 14 -10.26 -4.78 22.45
CA VAL A 14 -9.31 -3.78 22.98
C VAL A 14 -8.05 -3.72 22.11
N TRP A 15 -7.54 -4.86 21.64
CA TRP A 15 -6.38 -4.92 20.76
C TRP A 15 -6.69 -4.53 19.30
N LEU A 16 -7.95 -4.46 18.88
CA LEU A 16 -8.32 -3.91 17.57
C LEU A 16 -8.19 -2.40 17.52
N VAL A 17 -8.44 -1.69 18.64
CA VAL A 17 -8.32 -0.22 18.71
C VAL A 17 -6.94 0.27 18.22
N PRO A 18 -5.80 -0.19 18.79
CA PRO A 18 -4.49 0.23 18.29
C PRO A 18 -4.21 -0.25 16.86
N ALA A 19 -4.73 -1.42 16.45
CA ALA A 19 -4.57 -1.90 15.07
C ALA A 19 -5.21 -0.93 14.06
N PHE A 20 -6.43 -0.46 14.34
CA PHE A 20 -7.13 0.47 13.47
C PHE A 20 -6.58 1.90 13.55
N ILE A 21 -6.01 2.32 14.68
CA ILE A 21 -5.23 3.57 14.75
C ILE A 21 -4.06 3.49 13.78
N VAL A 22 -3.25 2.42 13.84
CA VAL A 22 -2.13 2.22 12.91
C VAL A 22 -2.59 2.14 11.46
N ARG A 23 -3.77 1.56 11.21
CA ARG A 23 -4.38 1.57 9.87
C ARG A 23 -4.71 2.99 9.40
N GLY A 24 -5.32 3.80 10.26
CA GLY A 24 -5.71 5.18 9.97
C GLY A 24 -4.51 6.09 9.70
N LEU A 25 -3.38 5.87 10.38
CA LEU A 25 -2.14 6.63 10.13
C LEU A 25 -1.65 6.51 8.68
N LYS A 26 -2.07 5.48 7.93
CA LYS A 26 -1.73 5.33 6.51
C LYS A 26 -2.31 6.46 5.64
N GLU A 27 -3.42 7.07 6.04
CA GLU A 27 -4.10 8.11 5.26
C GLU A 27 -3.25 9.39 5.08
N PHE A 28 -2.35 9.68 6.03
CA PHE A 28 -1.40 10.81 5.92
C PHE A 28 -0.49 10.71 4.69
N GLY A 29 -0.19 9.51 4.21
CA GLY A 29 0.64 9.31 3.01
C GLY A 29 -0.10 9.48 1.69
N GLU A 30 -1.43 9.57 1.70
CA GLU A 30 -2.23 9.73 0.49
C GLU A 30 -1.97 11.05 -0.27
N PRO A 31 -2.02 12.24 0.37
CA PRO A 31 -1.74 13.49 -0.32
C PRO A 31 -0.33 13.53 -0.91
N THR A 32 0.68 13.10 -0.15
CA THR A 32 2.08 13.08 -0.59
C THR A 32 2.29 12.14 -1.79
N ARG A 33 1.62 10.98 -1.81
CA ARG A 33 1.70 10.06 -2.95
C ARG A 33 1.06 10.66 -4.21
N LYS A 34 -0.09 11.34 -4.07
CA LYS A 34 -0.76 11.99 -5.21
C LYS A 34 0.09 13.14 -5.78
N SER A 35 0.73 13.94 -4.92
CA SER A 35 1.63 15.00 -5.39
C SER A 35 2.86 14.44 -6.10
N LEU A 36 3.52 13.42 -5.55
CA LEU A 36 4.67 12.76 -6.18
C LEU A 36 4.38 12.26 -7.60
N ILE A 37 3.19 11.68 -7.83
CA ILE A 37 2.77 11.23 -9.16
C ILE A 37 2.58 12.43 -10.11
N MET A 38 2.00 13.53 -9.61
CA MET A 38 1.79 14.75 -10.38
C MET A 38 3.08 15.49 -10.72
N ASP A 39 4.07 15.47 -9.81
CA ASP A 39 5.37 16.10 -10.00
C ASP A 39 6.19 15.40 -11.09
N LEU A 40 6.02 14.09 -11.25
CA LEU A 40 6.68 13.29 -12.28
C LEU A 40 5.98 13.35 -13.66
N ALA A 41 4.77 13.89 -13.74
CA ALA A 41 3.99 13.91 -14.97
C ALA A 41 4.27 15.17 -15.82
N PRO A 42 4.45 15.05 -17.16
CA PRO A 42 4.54 16.19 -18.08
C PRO A 42 3.30 17.09 -17.99
N ALA A 43 3.49 18.41 -18.06
CA ALA A 43 2.43 19.40 -17.83
C ALA A 43 1.24 19.24 -18.79
N ASP A 44 1.54 18.84 -20.00
CA ASP A 44 0.69 18.67 -21.18
C ASP A 44 -0.15 17.39 -21.14
N CYS A 45 0.20 16.40 -20.29
CA CYS A 45 -0.48 15.10 -20.23
C CYS A 45 -0.81 14.61 -18.79
N ARG A 46 -0.80 15.49 -17.76
CA ARG A 46 -0.97 15.08 -16.35
C ARG A 46 -2.20 14.22 -16.09
N THR A 47 -3.34 14.55 -16.68
CA THR A 47 -4.60 13.82 -16.51
C THR A 47 -4.50 12.38 -17.03
N ALA A 48 -3.85 12.19 -18.19
CA ALA A 48 -3.66 10.87 -18.79
C ALA A 48 -2.68 10.01 -17.97
N VAL A 49 -1.58 10.61 -17.48
CA VAL A 49 -0.62 9.90 -16.62
C VAL A 49 -1.25 9.49 -15.28
N PHE A 50 -2.08 10.36 -14.70
CA PHE A 50 -2.84 9.99 -13.50
C PHE A 50 -3.78 8.81 -13.78
N GLY A 51 -4.57 8.88 -14.85
CA GLY A 51 -5.47 7.79 -15.26
C GLY A 51 -4.74 6.46 -15.45
N LEU A 52 -3.59 6.49 -16.16
CA LEU A 52 -2.78 5.30 -16.41
C LEU A 52 -2.20 4.71 -15.11
N TYR A 53 -1.68 5.55 -14.20
CA TYR A 53 -1.18 5.09 -12.90
C TYR A 53 -2.26 4.37 -12.10
N TYR A 54 -3.47 4.94 -12.02
CA TYR A 54 -4.58 4.34 -11.29
C TYR A 54 -5.08 3.05 -11.97
N LEU A 55 -5.13 3.01 -13.31
CA LEU A 55 -5.48 1.81 -14.06
C LEU A 55 -4.53 0.65 -13.74
N ILE A 56 -3.22 0.88 -13.85
CA ILE A 56 -2.21 -0.14 -13.56
C ILE A 56 -2.35 -0.62 -12.12
N ARG A 57 -2.46 0.32 -11.17
CA ARG A 57 -2.67 0.00 -9.75
C ARG A 57 -3.90 -0.88 -9.56
N ASP A 58 -5.02 -0.53 -10.17
CA ASP A 58 -6.30 -1.21 -9.97
C ASP A 58 -6.27 -2.62 -10.55
N VAL A 59 -5.60 -2.85 -11.69
CA VAL A 59 -5.34 -4.19 -12.23
C VAL A 59 -4.59 -5.06 -11.21
N PHE A 60 -3.51 -4.54 -10.63
CA PHE A 60 -2.77 -5.27 -9.60
C PHE A 60 -3.59 -5.51 -8.33
N VAL A 61 -4.39 -4.53 -7.90
CA VAL A 61 -5.27 -4.66 -6.73
C VAL A 61 -6.33 -5.74 -6.96
N SER A 62 -6.95 -5.78 -8.13
CA SER A 62 -7.94 -6.79 -8.49
C SER A 62 -7.35 -8.21 -8.50
N LEU A 63 -6.17 -8.39 -9.11
CA LEU A 63 -5.47 -9.67 -9.10
C LEU A 63 -5.11 -10.10 -7.66
N ALA A 64 -4.58 -9.16 -6.86
CA ALA A 64 -4.23 -9.42 -5.47
C ALA A 64 -5.46 -9.77 -4.61
N ALA A 65 -6.62 -9.17 -4.88
CA ALA A 65 -7.86 -9.49 -4.17
C ALA A 65 -8.31 -10.93 -4.45
N ILE A 66 -8.25 -11.37 -5.71
CA ILE A 66 -8.59 -12.74 -6.11
C ILE A 66 -7.61 -13.73 -5.45
N LEU A 67 -6.30 -13.49 -5.55
CA LEU A 67 -5.28 -14.34 -4.93
C LEU A 67 -5.41 -14.38 -3.40
N GLY A 68 -5.68 -13.24 -2.78
CA GLY A 68 -5.90 -13.13 -1.34
C GLY A 68 -7.15 -13.88 -0.88
N ALA A 69 -8.21 -13.91 -1.69
CA ALA A 69 -9.41 -14.70 -1.39
C ALA A 69 -9.11 -16.21 -1.39
N PHE A 70 -8.36 -16.71 -2.38
CA PHE A 70 -7.91 -18.10 -2.40
C PHE A 70 -6.99 -18.43 -1.23
N LEU A 71 -6.05 -17.53 -0.91
CA LEU A 71 -5.12 -17.71 0.19
C LEU A 71 -5.81 -17.71 1.56
N TRP A 72 -6.88 -16.91 1.71
CA TRP A 72 -7.71 -16.87 2.91
C TRP A 72 -8.40 -18.21 3.19
N GLN A 73 -8.87 -18.90 2.15
CA GLN A 73 -9.49 -20.23 2.32
C GLN A 73 -8.52 -21.27 2.86
N ILE A 74 -7.21 -21.14 2.57
CA ILE A 74 -6.17 -22.02 3.11
C ILE A 74 -5.87 -21.66 4.56
N SER A 75 -5.55 -20.39 4.83
CA SER A 75 -5.35 -19.89 6.18
C SER A 75 -5.40 -18.36 6.24
N PRO A 76 -6.24 -17.78 7.11
CA PRO A 76 -6.24 -16.34 7.39
C PRO A 76 -4.88 -15.82 7.87
N VAL A 77 -4.13 -16.65 8.61
CA VAL A 77 -2.80 -16.31 9.13
C VAL A 77 -1.81 -16.15 7.98
N LEU A 78 -1.81 -17.08 7.02
CA LEU A 78 -0.96 -16.98 5.83
C LEU A 78 -1.30 -15.72 5.01
N ASN A 79 -2.58 -15.38 4.87
CA ASN A 79 -2.98 -14.18 4.14
C ASN A 79 -2.47 -12.88 4.78
N LEU A 80 -2.47 -12.79 6.11
CA LEU A 80 -1.94 -11.62 6.81
C LEU A 80 -0.41 -11.55 6.74
N TRP A 81 0.28 -12.68 6.82
CA TRP A 81 1.75 -12.74 6.65
C TRP A 81 2.18 -12.36 5.24
N THR A 82 1.49 -12.82 4.20
CA THR A 82 1.81 -12.41 2.82
C THR A 82 1.55 -10.92 2.63
N ALA A 83 0.42 -10.39 3.14
CA ALA A 83 0.15 -8.94 3.10
C ALA A 83 1.24 -8.11 3.81
N PHE A 84 1.76 -8.60 4.94
CA PHE A 84 2.89 -7.98 5.64
C PHE A 84 4.17 -8.02 4.80
N ALA A 85 4.52 -9.19 4.24
CA ALA A 85 5.73 -9.38 3.44
C ALA A 85 5.74 -8.49 2.18
N PHE A 86 4.64 -8.48 1.40
CA PHE A 86 4.51 -7.59 0.25
C PHE A 86 4.60 -6.12 0.64
N GLY A 87 3.97 -5.75 1.76
CA GLY A 87 4.10 -4.40 2.31
C GLY A 87 5.56 -4.06 2.64
N LEU A 88 6.28 -4.95 3.30
CA LEU A 88 7.68 -4.75 3.67
C LEU A 88 8.56 -4.58 2.44
N VAL A 89 8.41 -5.47 1.44
CA VAL A 89 9.11 -5.36 0.14
C VAL A 89 8.83 -4.01 -0.52
N ALA A 90 7.56 -3.59 -0.59
CA ALA A 90 7.19 -2.31 -1.18
C ALA A 90 7.83 -1.12 -0.44
N THR A 91 7.87 -1.14 0.89
CA THR A 91 8.50 -0.09 1.69
C THR A 91 10.02 -0.08 1.51
N LEU A 92 10.68 -1.24 1.47
CA LEU A 92 12.12 -1.33 1.24
C LEU A 92 12.49 -0.84 -0.16
N SER A 93 11.71 -1.23 -1.18
CA SER A 93 11.89 -0.75 -2.55
C SER A 93 11.70 0.77 -2.63
N PHE A 94 10.66 1.33 -2.01
CA PHE A 94 10.46 2.78 -1.98
C PHE A 94 11.56 3.50 -1.20
N ALA A 95 12.04 2.96 -0.08
CA ALA A 95 13.14 3.55 0.67
C ALA A 95 14.46 3.57 -0.14
N ARG A 96 14.67 2.56 -1.00
CA ARG A 96 15.88 2.44 -1.83
C ARG A 96 15.84 3.27 -3.10
N TRP A 97 14.70 3.38 -3.78
CA TRP A 97 14.57 4.07 -5.08
C TRP A 97 13.80 5.40 -5.02
N GLY A 98 13.00 5.63 -3.99
CA GLY A 98 12.18 6.84 -3.85
C GLY A 98 12.97 8.11 -3.56
N SER A 99 14.21 7.99 -3.07
CA SER A 99 15.12 9.12 -2.81
C SER A 99 15.64 9.80 -4.08
N GLY A 100 15.55 9.15 -5.25
CA GLY A 100 16.00 9.70 -6.53
C GLY A 100 15.12 10.83 -7.10
N VAL A 101 13.95 11.11 -6.51
CA VAL A 101 13.05 12.20 -6.94
C VAL A 101 13.48 13.56 -6.39
N ARG A 102 14.43 13.58 -5.45
CA ARG A 102 14.89 14.81 -4.77
C ARG A 102 15.82 15.70 -5.60
N SER A 103 16.33 15.24 -6.74
CA SER A 103 17.34 15.97 -7.53
C SER A 103 16.76 17.00 -8.53
N VAL A 104 15.47 17.32 -8.42
CA VAL A 104 14.78 18.30 -9.29
C VAL A 104 14.25 19.51 -8.49
N PHE A 105 14.60 19.60 -7.19
CA PHE A 105 14.41 20.79 -6.37
C PHE A 105 15.75 21.48 -6.08
#